data_AF-A0A367LY30-F1
#
_entry.id   AF-A0A367LY30-F1
#
_cell.length_a   1.000
_cell.length_b   1.000
_cell.length_c   1.000
_cell.angle_alpha   90.00
_cell.angle_beta   90.00
_cell.angle_gamma   90.00
#
_symmetry.space_group_name_H-M   'P 1'
#
loop_
_entity.id
_entity.type
_entity.pdbx_description
1 polymer ?
#
loop_
_entity_poly.entity_id
_entity_poly.type
_entity_poly.pdbx_seq_one_letter_code
_entity_poly.pdbx_strand_id
1 'polypeptide(L)'
;ALTRRDSLTGEWYDCSAHMLWIGDRTRQIDGAHVEMLRGVGNPIGVKVGPSMDSEELIRLIDILNPDNDPGRLNLIVRMGADKVGDHLPRLIQAIQREGRQVLWSSDPMHGNTIKASSGYKTRDFARVLAEVRQFFEVHQAEGSYAGGIH
;
A
#
# COMPACT_ATOMS: atom_id res chain seq x y z
N ALA A 1 -5.95 16.05 16.31
CA ALA A 1 -5.30 17.33 16.72
C ALA A 1 -4.84 18.17 15.53
N LEU A 2 -4.27 17.56 14.47
CA LEU A 2 -3.76 18.27 13.28
C LEU A 2 -4.73 18.31 12.09
N THR A 3 -5.94 17.76 12.23
CA THR A 3 -7.03 17.89 11.26
C THR A 3 -7.55 19.33 11.19
N ARG A 4 -7.69 19.87 9.99
CA ARG A 4 -8.24 21.21 9.71
C ARG A 4 -9.26 21.10 8.58
N ARG A 5 -10.23 22.02 8.58
CA ARG A 5 -11.16 22.17 7.46
C ARG A 5 -10.59 23.19 6.50
N ASP A 6 -10.42 22.81 5.24
CA ASP A 6 -9.96 23.74 4.21
C ASP A 6 -11.02 24.81 3.96
N SER A 7 -10.61 26.07 3.87
CA SER A 7 -11.52 27.20 3.71
C SER A 7 -12.06 27.38 2.29
N LEU A 8 -11.43 26.75 1.28
CA LEU A 8 -11.81 26.87 -0.12
C LEU A 8 -12.78 25.75 -0.52
N THR A 9 -12.48 24.51 -0.15
CA THR A 9 -13.28 23.32 -0.50
C THR A 9 -14.27 22.92 0.59
N GLY A 10 -14.01 23.31 1.84
CA GLY A 10 -14.80 22.87 2.99
C GLY A 10 -14.55 21.42 3.41
N GLU A 11 -13.60 20.73 2.79
CA GLU A 11 -13.19 19.36 3.12
C GLU A 11 -12.23 19.34 4.32
N TRP A 12 -12.03 18.15 4.89
CA TRP A 12 -11.11 17.96 6.00
C TRP A 12 -9.76 17.45 5.50
N TYR A 13 -8.67 17.98 6.04
CA TYR A 13 -7.31 17.51 5.78
C TYR A 13 -6.58 17.31 7.10
N ASP A 14 -5.75 16.27 7.19
CA ASP A 14 -4.75 16.18 8.24
C ASP A 14 -3.51 16.96 7.82
N CYS A 15 -3.25 18.08 8.51
CA CYS A 15 -2.14 18.98 8.19
C CYS A 15 -0.81 18.58 8.86
N SER A 16 -0.68 17.35 9.35
CA SER A 16 0.59 16.83 9.85
C SER A 16 1.57 16.44 8.72
N ALA A 17 1.04 16.07 7.55
CA ALA A 17 1.80 15.68 6.38
C ALA A 17 0.97 15.87 5.10
N HIS A 18 1.63 15.93 3.94
CA HIS A 18 0.93 15.98 2.64
C HIS A 18 0.21 14.66 2.33
N MET A 19 0.91 13.54 2.55
CA MET A 19 0.40 12.18 2.36
C MET A 19 0.54 11.42 3.68
N LEU A 20 -0.46 10.58 3.99
CA LEU A 20 -0.44 9.69 5.15
C LEU A 20 -0.49 8.24 4.69
N TRP A 21 -0.10 7.29 5.55
CA TRP A 21 -0.29 5.87 5.24
C TRP A 21 -0.73 5.04 6.44
N ILE A 22 -1.47 3.96 6.15
CA ILE A 22 -1.87 2.95 7.13
C ILE A 22 -0.87 1.80 7.11
N GLY A 23 -0.38 1.43 8.30
CA GLY A 23 0.53 0.31 8.47
C GLY A 23 -0.17 -1.04 8.37
N ASP A 24 0.59 -2.10 8.08
CA ASP A 24 0.05 -3.45 7.89
C ASP A 24 -0.62 -4.02 9.16
N ARG A 25 -0.28 -3.49 10.34
CA ARG A 25 -0.86 -3.89 11.64
C ARG A 25 -2.06 -3.04 12.05
N THR A 26 -2.38 -1.99 11.31
CA THR A 26 -3.42 -1.00 11.66
C THR A 26 -4.45 -0.79 10.56
N ARG A 27 -4.45 -1.66 9.54
CA ARG A 27 -5.35 -1.60 8.37
C ARG A 27 -6.65 -2.38 8.52
N GLN A 28 -7.10 -2.61 9.76
CA GLN A 28 -8.38 -3.28 9.99
C GLN A 28 -9.50 -2.44 9.37
N ILE A 29 -10.36 -3.06 8.56
CA ILE A 29 -11.42 -2.38 7.80
C ILE A 29 -12.29 -1.50 8.70
N ASP A 30 -12.72 -2.02 9.85
CA ASP A 30 -13.56 -1.31 10.82
C ASP A 30 -12.74 -0.59 11.91
N GLY A 31 -11.43 -0.42 11.68
CA GLY A 31 -10.49 0.15 12.63
C GLY A 31 -10.37 1.67 12.55
N ALA A 32 -9.95 2.28 13.65
CA ALA A 32 -9.87 3.74 13.78
C ALA A 32 -8.94 4.43 12.75
N HIS A 33 -7.90 3.75 12.26
CA HIS A 33 -7.01 4.34 11.25
C HIS A 33 -7.67 4.44 9.87
N VAL A 34 -8.43 3.41 9.48
CA VAL A 34 -9.22 3.42 8.25
C VAL A 34 -10.33 4.45 8.37
N GLU A 35 -11.04 4.49 9.50
CA GLU A 35 -12.08 5.50 9.79
C GLU A 35 -11.53 6.94 9.71
N MET A 36 -10.37 7.18 10.30
CA MET A 36 -9.76 8.51 10.27
C MET A 36 -9.37 8.90 8.84
N LEU A 37 -8.73 8.00 8.08
CA LEU A 37 -8.21 8.34 6.76
C LEU A 37 -9.29 8.40 5.67
N ARG A 38 -10.39 7.64 5.77
CA ARG A 38 -11.52 7.83 4.85
C ARG A 38 -12.16 9.21 4.96
N GLY A 39 -11.96 9.91 6.09
CA GLY A 39 -12.54 11.22 6.37
C GLY A 39 -11.69 12.42 5.96
N VAL A 40 -10.47 12.23 5.43
CA VAL A 40 -9.57 13.35 5.05
C VAL A 40 -9.25 13.38 3.55
N GLY A 41 -9.01 14.55 2.99
CA GLY A 41 -8.71 14.80 1.57
C GLY A 41 -7.27 14.51 1.15
N ASN A 42 -6.36 14.21 2.08
CA ASN A 42 -4.98 13.85 1.77
C ASN A 42 -4.91 12.60 0.88
N PRO A 43 -3.92 12.48 -0.03
CA PRO A 43 -3.55 11.18 -0.60
C PRO A 43 -3.17 10.18 0.50
N ILE A 44 -3.54 8.92 0.30
CA ILE A 44 -3.40 7.86 1.31
C ILE A 44 -2.56 6.72 0.76
N GLY A 45 -1.67 6.19 1.59
CA GLY A 45 -1.00 4.91 1.37
C GLY A 45 -1.58 3.81 2.26
N VAL A 46 -1.53 2.56 1.80
CA VAL A 46 -1.81 1.39 2.63
C VAL A 46 -0.72 0.36 2.41
N LYS A 47 -0.11 -0.12 3.50
CA LYS A 47 0.85 -1.23 3.43
C LYS A 47 0.12 -2.53 3.11
N VAL A 48 0.59 -3.23 2.09
CA VAL A 48 0.05 -4.52 1.62
C VAL A 48 1.08 -5.61 1.88
N GLY A 49 0.86 -6.39 2.95
CA GLY A 49 1.69 -7.53 3.30
C GLY A 49 1.31 -8.83 2.57
N PRO A 50 2.08 -9.91 2.75
CA PRO A 50 1.85 -11.20 2.07
C PRO A 50 0.56 -11.91 2.54
N SER A 51 0.02 -11.52 3.70
CA SER A 51 -1.25 -12.04 4.24
C SER A 51 -2.48 -11.26 3.76
N MET A 52 -2.32 -10.26 2.88
CA MET A 52 -3.46 -9.49 2.37
C MET A 52 -4.40 -10.41 1.59
N ASP A 53 -5.69 -10.38 1.91
CA ASP A 53 -6.71 -11.06 1.12
C ASP A 53 -7.22 -10.16 -0.02
N SER A 54 -7.58 -10.76 -1.17
CA SER A 54 -8.05 -9.98 -2.33
C SER A 54 -9.39 -9.31 -2.05
N GLU A 55 -10.33 -9.98 -1.40
CA GLU A 55 -11.66 -9.40 -1.09
C GLU A 55 -11.53 -8.32 -0.01
N GLU A 56 -10.70 -8.57 1.02
CA GLU A 56 -10.36 -7.55 2.03
C GLU A 56 -9.76 -6.31 1.38
N LEU A 57 -8.83 -6.48 0.43
CA LEU A 57 -8.19 -5.37 -0.28
C LEU A 57 -9.18 -4.55 -1.11
N ILE A 58 -10.10 -5.20 -1.84
CA ILE A 58 -11.15 -4.49 -2.59
C ILE A 58 -12.03 -3.67 -1.65
N ARG A 59 -12.49 -4.26 -0.54
CA ARG A 59 -13.30 -3.54 0.45
C ARG A 59 -12.55 -2.33 1.04
N LEU A 60 -11.25 -2.49 1.28
CA LEU A 60 -10.42 -1.41 1.80
C LEU A 60 -10.25 -0.26 0.78
N ILE A 61 -10.10 -0.60 -0.51
CA ILE A 61 -10.07 0.37 -1.60
C ILE A 61 -11.39 1.14 -1.68
N ASP A 62 -12.53 0.44 -1.63
CA ASP A 62 -13.85 1.06 -1.71
C ASP A 62 -14.13 2.04 -0.57
N ILE A 63 -13.53 1.81 0.61
CA ILE A 63 -13.65 2.70 1.76
C ILE A 63 -12.73 3.93 1.64
N LEU A 64 -11.50 3.75 1.13
CA LEU A 64 -10.47 4.80 1.13
C LEU A 64 -10.44 5.62 -0.17
N ASN A 65 -10.97 5.08 -1.25
CA ASN A 65 -11.09 5.71 -2.57
C ASN A 65 -12.50 5.47 -3.16
N PRO A 66 -13.58 5.94 -2.49
CA PRO A 66 -14.96 5.62 -2.87
C PRO A 66 -15.34 6.13 -4.26
N ASP A 67 -14.74 7.24 -4.70
CA ASP A 67 -14.99 7.86 -6.01
C ASP A 67 -14.07 7.31 -7.11
N ASN A 68 -13.23 6.32 -6.79
CA ASN A 68 -12.26 5.71 -7.70
C ASN A 68 -11.30 6.73 -8.35
N ASP A 69 -10.89 7.76 -7.60
CA ASP A 69 -10.06 8.85 -8.06
C ASP A 69 -8.60 8.39 -8.27
N PRO A 70 -8.04 8.46 -9.50
CA PRO A 70 -6.67 8.04 -9.76
C PRO A 70 -5.64 8.85 -8.96
N GLY A 71 -4.79 8.16 -8.20
CA GLY A 71 -3.73 8.78 -7.39
C GLY A 71 -4.14 9.08 -5.95
N ARG A 72 -5.43 8.94 -5.60
CA ARG A 72 -5.93 9.04 -4.22
C ARG A 72 -5.32 7.99 -3.30
N LEU A 73 -5.19 6.74 -3.77
CA LEU A 73 -4.77 5.60 -2.97
C LEU A 73 -3.53 4.91 -3.56
N ASN A 74 -2.48 4.78 -2.76
CA ASN A 74 -1.25 4.03 -3.06
C ASN A 74 -1.21 2.72 -2.25
N LEU A 75 -1.18 1.59 -2.95
CA LEU A 75 -0.94 0.27 -2.38
C LEU A 75 0.56 -0.01 -2.32
N ILE A 76 1.10 -0.04 -1.10
CA ILE A 76 2.53 -0.15 -0.82
C ILE A 76 2.87 -1.61 -0.47
N VAL A 77 3.30 -2.37 -1.47
CA VAL A 77 3.58 -3.82 -1.41
C VAL A 77 4.84 -4.11 -0.61
N ARG A 78 4.75 -4.92 0.44
CA ARG A 78 5.87 -5.32 1.30
C ARG A 78 5.86 -6.81 1.65
N MET A 79 5.99 -7.65 0.64
CA MET A 79 5.76 -9.09 0.74
C MET A 79 7.02 -9.87 1.11
N GLY A 80 8.20 -9.34 0.78
CA GLY A 80 9.46 -10.06 0.85
C GLY A 80 9.82 -10.70 -0.49
N ALA A 81 11.12 -10.82 -0.75
CA ALA A 81 11.66 -11.34 -2.01
C ALA A 81 11.22 -12.77 -2.34
N ASP A 82 10.86 -13.60 -1.35
CA ASP A 82 10.43 -14.98 -1.60
C ASP A 82 8.92 -15.10 -1.85
N LYS A 83 8.16 -14.01 -1.76
CA LYS A 83 6.69 -14.04 -1.70
C LYS A 83 6.02 -13.10 -2.70
N VAL A 84 6.70 -12.02 -3.10
CA VAL A 84 6.07 -11.02 -3.97
C VAL A 84 5.62 -11.62 -5.31
N GLY A 85 6.43 -12.51 -5.92
CA GLY A 85 6.09 -13.18 -7.17
C GLY A 85 4.83 -14.06 -7.08
N ASP A 86 4.63 -14.73 -5.95
CA ASP A 86 3.50 -15.65 -5.77
C ASP A 86 2.21 -14.95 -5.33
N HIS A 87 2.33 -13.89 -4.53
CA HIS A 87 1.18 -13.29 -3.84
C HIS A 87 0.66 -12.00 -4.49
N LEU A 88 1.49 -11.24 -5.20
CA LEU A 88 1.07 -9.98 -5.83
C LEU A 88 0.15 -10.17 -7.04
N PRO A 89 0.35 -11.13 -7.96
CA PRO A 89 -0.49 -11.27 -9.16
C PRO A 89 -1.99 -11.33 -8.86
N ARG A 90 -2.40 -12.15 -7.89
CA ARG A 90 -3.83 -12.29 -7.50
C ARG A 90 -4.46 -10.99 -6.98
N LEU A 91 -3.68 -10.07 -6.42
CA LEU A 91 -4.18 -8.78 -5.93
C LEU A 91 -4.37 -7.82 -7.11
N ILE A 92 -3.41 -7.78 -8.04
CA ILE A 92 -3.49 -6.97 -9.26
C ILE A 92 -4.71 -7.40 -10.09
N GLN A 93 -4.86 -8.71 -10.34
CA GLN A 93 -5.97 -9.26 -11.13
C GLN A 93 -7.32 -8.95 -10.50
N ALA A 94 -7.44 -9.04 -9.16
CA ALA A 94 -8.66 -8.67 -8.47
C ALA A 94 -9.01 -7.18 -8.67
N ILE A 95 -8.04 -6.30 -8.49
CA ILE A 95 -8.21 -4.84 -8.65
C ILE A 95 -8.59 -4.46 -10.08
N GLN A 96 -7.92 -5.05 -11.07
CA GLN A 96 -8.24 -4.86 -12.49
C GLN A 96 -9.65 -5.35 -12.83
N ARG A 97 -10.06 -6.53 -12.32
CA ARG A 97 -11.40 -7.07 -12.53
C ARG A 97 -12.49 -6.16 -11.96
N GLU A 98 -12.26 -5.59 -10.78
CA GLU A 98 -13.19 -4.65 -10.13
C GLU A 98 -13.08 -3.21 -10.68
N GLY A 99 -12.18 -2.96 -11.64
CA GLY A 99 -12.00 -1.66 -12.28
C GLY A 99 -11.47 -0.57 -11.36
N ARG A 100 -10.75 -0.93 -10.29
CA ARG A 100 -10.26 0.02 -9.28
C ARG A 100 -8.95 0.67 -9.71
N GLN A 101 -8.88 1.99 -9.53
CA GLN A 101 -7.75 2.85 -9.88
C GLN A 101 -6.93 3.13 -8.62
N VAL A 102 -5.72 2.60 -8.59
CA VAL A 102 -4.77 2.74 -7.48
C VAL A 102 -3.35 2.92 -8.02
N LEU A 103 -2.50 3.55 -7.22
CA LEU A 103 -1.06 3.55 -7.46
C LEU A 103 -0.44 2.32 -6.79
N TRP A 104 0.49 1.65 -7.47
CA TRP A 104 1.28 0.57 -6.89
C TRP A 104 2.69 1.04 -6.56
N SER A 105 3.18 0.72 -5.37
CA SER A 105 4.58 0.94 -5.02
C SER A 105 5.18 -0.24 -4.25
N SER A 106 6.49 -0.45 -4.41
CA SER A 106 7.23 -1.49 -3.70
C SER A 106 7.91 -0.93 -2.45
N ASP A 107 7.67 -1.53 -1.28
CA ASP A 107 8.49 -1.39 -0.06
C ASP A 107 9.30 -2.69 0.12
N PRO A 108 10.49 -2.77 -0.50
CA PRO A 108 11.33 -3.96 -0.47
C PRO A 108 12.08 -4.13 0.86
N MET A 109 11.77 -3.31 1.87
CA MET A 109 12.53 -3.22 3.10
C MET A 109 11.84 -4.02 4.22
N HIS A 110 10.56 -3.77 4.45
CA HIS A 110 9.84 -4.33 5.60
C HIS A 110 9.48 -5.82 5.46
N GLY A 111 9.48 -6.36 4.23
CA GLY A 111 9.34 -7.79 3.97
C GLY A 111 10.62 -8.60 4.19
N ASN A 112 11.80 -7.97 4.11
CA ASN A 112 13.11 -8.64 4.07
C ASN A 112 13.95 -8.48 5.34
N THR A 113 13.33 -8.16 6.48
CA THR A 113 14.07 -7.96 7.73
C THR A 113 14.41 -9.30 8.38
N ILE A 114 15.69 -9.51 8.68
CA ILE A 114 16.23 -10.70 9.35
C ILE A 114 16.97 -10.32 10.63
N LYS A 115 17.26 -11.30 11.49
CA LYS A 115 18.13 -11.15 12.66
C LYS A 115 19.47 -11.82 12.36
N ALA A 116 20.56 -11.05 12.34
CA ALA A 116 21.90 -11.58 12.15
C ALA A 116 22.33 -12.45 13.34
N SER A 117 23.38 -13.27 13.16
CA SER A 117 24.00 -14.04 14.24
C SER A 117 24.48 -13.17 15.40
N SER A 118 24.84 -11.91 15.13
CA SER A 118 25.17 -10.89 16.13
C SER A 118 23.96 -10.35 16.93
N GLY A 119 22.74 -10.73 16.55
CA GLY A 119 21.50 -10.31 17.20
C GLY A 119 20.89 -9.02 16.66
N TYR A 120 21.61 -8.27 15.81
CA TYR A 120 21.12 -7.06 15.17
C TYR A 120 20.06 -7.37 14.09
N LYS A 121 19.06 -6.49 13.99
CA LYS A 121 18.12 -6.49 12.85
C LYS A 121 18.82 -5.88 11.64
N THR A 122 18.81 -6.58 10.52
CA THR A 122 19.39 -6.10 9.27
C THR A 122 18.57 -6.60 8.08
N ARG A 123 18.95 -6.19 6.87
CA ARG A 123 18.35 -6.58 5.59
C ARG A 123 19.47 -6.87 4.62
N ASP A 124 19.36 -7.99 3.91
CA ASP A 124 20.27 -8.30 2.82
C ASP A 124 19.91 -7.45 1.59
N PHE A 125 20.87 -6.69 1.08
CA PHE A 125 20.68 -5.81 -0.08
C PHE A 125 20.27 -6.59 -1.33
N ALA A 126 20.78 -7.80 -1.53
CA ALA A 126 20.40 -8.63 -2.67
C ALA A 126 18.91 -9.01 -2.61
N ARG A 127 18.38 -9.24 -1.40
CA ARG A 127 16.95 -9.54 -1.20
C ARG A 127 16.08 -8.30 -1.41
N VAL A 128 16.52 -7.13 -0.94
CA VAL A 128 15.84 -5.85 -1.24
C VAL A 128 15.72 -5.65 -2.75
N LEU A 129 16.83 -5.82 -3.48
CA LEU A 129 16.83 -5.65 -4.93
C LEU A 129 16.01 -6.74 -5.65
N ALA A 130 16.01 -7.98 -5.14
CA ALA A 130 15.22 -9.06 -5.70
C ALA A 130 13.70 -8.81 -5.58
N GLU A 131 13.22 -8.25 -4.48
CA GLU A 131 11.81 -7.88 -4.35
C GLU A 131 11.41 -6.76 -5.33
N VAL A 132 12.28 -5.75 -5.52
CA VAL A 132 12.03 -4.70 -6.53
C VAL A 132 11.95 -5.31 -7.94
N ARG A 133 12.90 -6.17 -8.32
CA ARG A 133 12.90 -6.81 -9.66
C ARG A 133 11.61 -7.60 -9.90
N GLN A 134 11.25 -8.47 -8.96
CA GLN A 134 10.04 -9.27 -9.09
C GLN A 134 8.77 -8.42 -9.08
N PHE A 135 8.71 -7.33 -8.32
CA PHE A 135 7.59 -6.39 -8.37
C PHE A 135 7.39 -5.83 -9.79
N PHE A 136 8.46 -5.41 -10.46
CA PHE A 136 8.38 -4.94 -11.86
C PHE A 136 8.03 -6.08 -12.82
N GLU A 137 8.61 -7.27 -12.67
CA GLU A 137 8.32 -8.45 -13.50
C GLU A 137 6.85 -8.86 -13.41
N VAL A 138 6.27 -8.90 -12.20
CA VAL A 138 4.85 -9.17 -11.97
C VAL A 138 3.98 -8.12 -12.65
N HIS A 139 4.27 -6.83 -12.46
CA HIS A 139 3.48 -5.77 -13.11
C HIS A 139 3.52 -5.87 -14.63
N GLN A 140 4.69 -6.17 -15.20
CA GLN A 140 4.86 -6.38 -16.64
C GLN A 140 4.04 -7.59 -17.13
N ALA A 141 4.07 -8.72 -16.40
CA ALA A 141 3.32 -9.92 -16.74
C ALA A 141 1.79 -9.73 -16.67
N GLU A 142 1.32 -8.98 -15.67
CA GLU A 142 -0.11 -8.69 -15.46
C GLU A 142 -0.62 -7.48 -16.27
N GLY A 143 0.23 -6.86 -17.11
CA GLY A 143 -0.15 -5.68 -17.90
C GLY A 143 -0.56 -4.48 -17.05
N SER A 144 0.03 -4.33 -15.87
CA SER A 144 -0.27 -3.25 -14.92
C SER A 144 0.95 -2.33 -14.71
N TYR A 145 0.75 -1.19 -14.04
CA TYR A 145 1.79 -0.17 -13.90
C TYR A 145 2.49 -0.22 -12.55
N ALA A 146 3.80 -0.50 -12.56
CA ALA A 146 4.69 -0.40 -11.40
C ALA A 146 5.00 1.08 -11.08
N GLY A 147 4.23 1.68 -10.18
CA GLY A 147 4.17 3.14 -9.97
C GLY A 147 5.29 3.76 -9.15
N GLY A 148 6.04 3.00 -8.35
CA GLY A 148 7.15 3.56 -7.57
C GLY A 148 7.74 2.63 -6.51
N ILE A 149 8.57 3.21 -5.64
CA ILE A 149 9.24 2.53 -4.52
C ILE A 149 9.02 3.40 -3.26
N HIS A 150 8.90 2.75 -2.11
CA HIS A 150 8.77 3.36 -0.78
C HIS A 150 9.97 2.98 0.10
#